data_AF-X0X7W0-F1
#
_entry.id   AF-X0X7W0-F1
#
_cell.length_a   1.000
_cell.length_b   1.000
_cell.length_c   1.000
_cell.angle_alpha   90.00
_cell.angle_beta   90.00
_cell.angle_gamma   90.00
#
_symmetry.space_group_name_H-M   'P 1'
#
loop_
_entity.id
_entity.type
_entity.pdbx_description
1 polymer ?
#
loop_
_entity_poly.entity_id
_entity_poly.type
_entity_poly.pdbx_seq_one_letter_code
_entity_poly.pdbx_strand_id
1 'polypeptide(L)'
;MSSEPRVTRRELIKGAAAGGMAVATAGALSGCAPVAPSNLPEKWDLEADVVIVGLGGAGAAAAIEAARAGAKVLVVERMPVGGGSTVLCGGLIYMGGGTPMQTATGFEDSIENMYKYMLAAAGE
;
A
#
# COMPACT_ATOMS: atom_id res chain seq x y z
N MET A 1 -21.12 24.92 19.20
CA MET A 1 -20.78 23.86 18.23
C MET A 1 -19.51 23.17 18.72
N SER A 2 -19.63 21.91 19.12
CA SER A 2 -18.54 21.08 19.65
C SER A 2 -17.70 20.53 18.49
N SER A 3 -16.38 20.73 18.52
CA SER A 3 -15.44 20.12 17.59
C SER A 3 -14.94 18.81 18.18
N GLU A 4 -15.30 17.67 17.58
CA GLU A 4 -14.82 16.38 18.07
C GLU A 4 -13.31 16.19 17.83
N PRO A 5 -12.60 15.53 18.76
CA PRO A 5 -11.18 15.28 18.63
C PRO A 5 -10.92 14.22 17.56
N ARG A 6 -10.15 14.62 16.52
CA ARG A 6 -9.84 13.77 15.37
C ARG A 6 -8.62 12.90 15.68
N VAL A 7 -8.86 11.65 16.10
CA VAL A 7 -7.78 10.66 16.32
C VAL A 7 -7.14 10.31 14.98
N THR A 8 -5.82 10.47 14.87
CA THR A 8 -5.08 10.15 13.64
C THR A 8 -4.58 8.70 13.66
N ARG A 9 -4.35 8.11 12.48
CA ARG A 9 -3.86 6.72 12.35
C ARG A 9 -2.58 6.45 13.15
N ARG A 10 -1.75 7.49 13.34
CA ARG A 10 -0.49 7.44 14.10
C ARG A 10 -0.71 7.35 15.62
N GLU A 11 -1.82 7.88 16.13
CA GLU A 11 -2.19 7.82 17.55
C GLU A 11 -2.70 6.43 17.92
N LEU A 12 -3.43 5.78 17.02
CA LEU A 12 -3.93 4.40 17.19
C LEU A 12 -2.79 3.39 17.36
N ILE A 13 -1.69 3.57 16.61
CA ILE A 13 -0.50 2.71 16.68
C ILE A 13 0.25 2.88 18.00
N LYS A 14 0.24 4.09 18.58
CA LYS A 14 0.90 4.36 19.87
C LYS A 14 0.12 3.80 21.06
N GLY A 15 -1.22 3.74 20.98
CA GLY A 15 -2.07 3.22 22.04
C GLY A 15 -1.93 1.71 22.31
N ALA A 16 -1.47 0.94 21.32
CA ALA A 16 -1.29 -0.51 21.45
C ALA A 16 -0.01 -0.90 22.24
N ALA A 17 0.89 0.06 22.53
CA ALA A 17 2.20 -0.22 23.12
C ALA A 17 2.27 -0.01 24.65
N ALA A 18 1.22 0.48 25.31
CA ALA A 18 1.24 0.75 26.75
C ALA A 18 0.06 0.08 27.47
N GLY A 19 0.30 -1.09 28.06
CA GLY A 19 -0.70 -1.77 28.88
C GLY A 19 -0.20 -3.06 29.51
N GLY A 20 0.59 -2.94 30.59
CA GLY A 20 0.93 -4.04 31.48
C GLY A 20 -0.29 -4.54 32.29
N MET A 21 -0.17 -5.78 32.73
CA MET A 21 -1.20 -6.75 33.14
C MET A 21 -1.95 -6.45 34.45
N ALA A 22 -3.28 -6.68 34.49
CA ALA A 22 -4.01 -7.01 35.72
C ALA A 22 -5.23 -7.90 35.40
N VAL A 23 -5.24 -9.10 35.99
CA VAL A 23 -6.25 -10.14 35.80
C VAL A 23 -7.55 -9.78 36.54
N ALA A 24 -8.65 -9.68 35.80
CA ALA A 24 -10.03 -9.74 36.32
C ALA A 24 -10.90 -10.61 35.39
N THR A 25 -10.86 -11.92 35.66
CA THR A 25 -11.97 -12.88 35.62
C THR A 25 -12.94 -12.84 34.42
N ALA A 26 -12.66 -13.71 33.45
CA ALA A 26 -13.59 -14.47 32.60
C ALA A 26 -14.61 -13.76 31.66
N GLY A 27 -14.85 -12.45 31.76
CA GLY A 27 -15.85 -11.75 30.92
C GLY A 27 -15.30 -10.82 29.84
N ALA A 28 -14.03 -10.38 29.94
CA ALA A 28 -13.51 -9.25 29.17
C ALA A 28 -12.67 -9.62 27.93
N LEU A 29 -12.45 -10.91 27.65
CA LEU A 29 -11.66 -11.37 26.49
C LEU A 29 -12.50 -11.72 25.25
N SER A 30 -13.83 -11.58 25.32
CA SER A 30 -14.75 -11.90 24.21
C SER A 30 -14.56 -10.99 22.97
N GLY A 31 -13.93 -9.82 23.14
CA GLY A 31 -13.68 -8.87 22.04
C GLY A 31 -12.37 -9.09 21.26
N CYS A 32 -11.47 -9.95 21.76
CA CYS A 32 -10.16 -10.20 21.15
C CYS A 32 -10.02 -11.63 20.59
N ALA A 33 -11.09 -12.43 20.60
CA ALA A 33 -11.10 -13.67 19.86
C ALA A 33 -10.97 -13.33 18.37
N PRO A 34 -10.05 -13.96 17.61
CA PRO A 34 -10.11 -13.87 16.16
C PRO A 34 -11.52 -14.28 15.77
N VAL A 35 -12.27 -13.36 15.15
CA VAL A 35 -13.54 -13.69 14.53
C VAL A 35 -13.17 -14.64 13.39
N ALA A 36 -13.20 -15.93 13.67
CA ALA A 36 -13.06 -16.94 12.65
C ALA A 36 -14.17 -16.65 11.64
N PRO A 37 -13.84 -16.33 10.38
CA PRO A 37 -14.86 -16.07 9.38
C PRO A 37 -15.77 -17.30 9.33
N SER A 38 -17.01 -17.14 9.75
CA SER A 38 -17.95 -18.25 9.97
C SER A 38 -18.50 -18.84 8.68
N ASN A 39 -18.04 -18.36 7.51
CA ASN A 39 -18.60 -18.69 6.21
C ASN A 39 -17.54 -18.67 5.10
N LEU A 40 -16.37 -19.28 5.37
CA LEU A 40 -15.42 -19.54 4.30
C LEU A 40 -15.95 -20.67 3.40
N PRO A 41 -15.75 -20.59 2.08
CA PRO A 41 -16.11 -21.68 1.19
C PRO A 41 -15.25 -22.91 1.49
N GLU A 42 -15.82 -24.10 1.36
CA GLU A 42 -15.08 -25.37 1.48
C GLU A 42 -14.00 -25.53 0.40
N LYS A 43 -14.15 -24.80 -0.72
CA LYS A 43 -13.25 -24.84 -1.87
C LYS A 43 -13.14 -23.46 -2.52
N TRP A 44 -11.91 -23.08 -2.88
CA TRP A 44 -11.63 -21.89 -3.68
C TRP A 44 -11.52 -22.23 -5.17
N ASP A 45 -12.00 -21.33 -6.03
CA ASP A 45 -11.86 -21.47 -7.49
C ASP A 45 -10.40 -21.29 -7.93
N LEU A 46 -9.70 -20.35 -7.29
CA LEU A 46 -8.31 -19.99 -7.57
C LEU A 46 -7.57 -19.70 -6.26
N GLU A 47 -6.31 -20.10 -6.20
CA GLU A 47 -5.42 -19.92 -5.05
C GLU A 47 -4.04 -19.44 -5.52
N ALA A 48 -3.43 -18.53 -4.76
CA ALA A 48 -2.15 -17.89 -5.06
C ALA A 48 -1.48 -17.45 -3.75
N ASP A 49 -0.15 -17.29 -3.78
CA ASP A 49 0.60 -16.75 -2.64
C ASP A 49 0.34 -15.24 -2.48
N VAL A 50 0.15 -14.54 -3.61
CA VAL A 50 -0.16 -13.11 -3.65
C VAL A 50 -1.33 -12.85 -4.61
N VAL A 51 -2.41 -12.26 -4.09
CA VAL A 51 -3.55 -11.80 -4.91
C VAL A 51 -3.50 -10.28 -5.03
N ILE A 52 -3.47 -9.78 -6.27
CA ILE A 52 -3.43 -8.36 -6.61
C ILE A 52 -4.74 -7.96 -7.25
N VAL A 53 -5.38 -6.93 -6.71
CA VAL A 53 -6.66 -6.42 -7.21
C VAL A 53 -6.42 -5.17 -8.04
N GLY A 54 -6.61 -5.30 -9.34
CA GLY A 54 -6.42 -4.27 -10.36
C GLY A 54 -5.11 -4.42 -11.13
N LEU A 55 -5.20 -4.42 -12.46
CA LEU A 55 -4.07 -4.47 -13.39
C LEU A 55 -3.77 -3.07 -13.95
N GLY A 56 -3.60 -2.08 -13.05
CA GLY A 56 -3.06 -0.75 -13.39
C GLY A 56 -1.52 -0.70 -13.27
N GLY A 57 -0.91 0.47 -13.39
CA GLY A 57 0.55 0.62 -13.25
C GLY A 57 1.10 0.09 -11.92
N ALA A 58 0.43 0.39 -10.81
CA ALA A 58 0.82 -0.13 -9.49
C ALA A 58 0.65 -1.65 -9.37
N GLY A 59 -0.48 -2.19 -9.85
CA GLY A 59 -0.75 -3.63 -9.80
C GLY A 59 0.20 -4.44 -10.67
N ALA A 60 0.52 -3.94 -11.87
CA ALA A 60 1.50 -4.55 -12.75
C ALA A 60 2.91 -4.56 -12.13
N ALA A 61 3.35 -3.43 -11.54
CA ALA A 61 4.63 -3.36 -10.84
C ALA A 61 4.69 -4.36 -9.67
N ALA A 62 3.65 -4.40 -8.84
CA ALA A 62 3.57 -5.34 -7.73
C ALA A 62 3.58 -6.81 -8.20
N ALA A 63 2.87 -7.13 -9.28
CA ALA A 63 2.80 -8.48 -9.82
C ALA A 63 4.15 -8.96 -10.34
N ILE A 64 4.88 -8.10 -11.04
CA ILE A 64 6.21 -8.40 -11.56
C ILE A 64 7.18 -8.68 -10.42
N GLU A 65 7.20 -7.83 -9.40
CA GLU A 65 8.14 -7.99 -8.28
C GLU A 65 7.80 -9.22 -7.42
N ALA A 66 6.51 -9.48 -7.16
CA ALA A 66 6.09 -10.69 -6.46
C ALA A 66 6.45 -11.97 -7.24
N ALA A 67 6.24 -11.97 -8.56
CA ALA A 67 6.60 -13.10 -9.40
C ALA A 67 8.13 -13.31 -9.45
N ARG A 68 8.92 -12.23 -9.51
CA ARG A 68 10.40 -12.29 -9.43
C ARG A 68 10.90 -12.85 -8.12
N ALA A 69 10.17 -12.60 -7.02
CA ALA A 69 10.44 -13.21 -5.71
C ALA A 69 10.02 -14.69 -5.62
N GLY A 70 9.45 -15.27 -6.68
CA GLY A 70 9.08 -16.68 -6.76
C GLY A 70 7.64 -17.00 -6.32
N ALA A 71 6.83 -15.98 -6.04
CA ALA A 71 5.44 -16.18 -5.65
C ALA A 71 4.56 -16.63 -6.82
N LYS A 72 3.58 -17.51 -6.55
CA LYS A 72 2.44 -17.70 -7.44
C LYS A 72 1.52 -16.48 -7.31
N VAL A 73 1.49 -15.65 -8.34
CA VAL A 73 0.71 -14.40 -8.34
C VAL A 73 -0.60 -14.57 -9.11
N LEU A 74 -1.70 -14.11 -8.52
CA LEU A 74 -3.00 -13.95 -9.19
C LEU A 74 -3.35 -12.47 -9.27
N VAL A 75 -3.56 -11.95 -10.48
CA VAL A 75 -4.09 -10.59 -10.66
C VAL A 75 -5.54 -10.69 -11.11
N VAL A 76 -6.42 -9.94 -10.45
CA VAL A 76 -7.83 -9.81 -10.84
C VAL A 76 -8.09 -8.39 -11.33
N GLU A 77 -8.62 -8.25 -12.54
CA GLU A 77 -8.96 -6.97 -13.16
C GLU A 77 -10.44 -6.94 -13.51
N ARG A 78 -11.07 -5.80 -13.30
CA ARG A 78 -12.50 -5.60 -13.57
C ARG A 78 -12.77 -5.50 -15.07
N MET A 79 -11.86 -4.87 -15.81
CA MET A 79 -12.01 -4.61 -17.24
C MET A 79 -11.50 -5.80 -18.08
N PRO A 80 -11.95 -5.95 -19.34
CA PRO A 80 -11.44 -6.99 -20.24
C PRO A 80 -9.95 -6.85 -20.57
N VAL A 81 -9.37 -5.68 -20.33
CA VAL A 81 -7.96 -5.36 -20.57
C VAL A 81 -7.36 -4.67 -19.36
N GLY A 82 -6.07 -4.90 -19.12
CA GLY A 82 -5.31 -4.16 -18.11
C GLY A 82 -5.07 -2.70 -18.51
N GLY A 83 -4.64 -1.91 -17.53
CA GLY A 83 -4.16 -0.54 -17.71
C GLY A 83 -4.79 0.47 -16.76
N GLY A 84 -6.11 0.41 -16.58
CA GLY A 84 -6.85 1.38 -15.77
C GLY A 84 -6.59 2.83 -16.20
N SER A 85 -6.42 3.76 -15.25
CA SER A 85 -6.06 5.14 -15.57
C SER A 85 -4.62 5.30 -16.08
N THR A 86 -3.75 4.32 -15.85
CA THR A 86 -2.34 4.37 -16.29
C THR A 86 -2.24 4.40 -17.81
N VAL A 87 -3.10 3.67 -18.54
CA VAL A 87 -3.09 3.72 -20.02
C VAL A 87 -3.68 5.01 -20.58
N LEU A 88 -4.37 5.81 -19.76
CA LEU A 88 -4.96 7.09 -20.16
C LEU A 88 -4.09 8.29 -19.77
N CYS A 89 -3.07 8.09 -18.93
CA CYS A 89 -2.23 9.19 -18.47
C CYS A 89 -1.26 9.63 -19.59
N GLY A 90 -0.74 10.86 -19.49
CA GLY A 90 0.24 11.40 -20.44
C GLY A 90 1.61 10.72 -20.41
N GLY A 91 1.77 9.59 -19.72
CA GLY A 91 3.02 8.84 -19.64
C GLY A 91 4.12 9.48 -18.79
N LEU A 92 3.82 10.56 -18.07
CA LEU A 92 4.79 11.22 -17.19
C LEU A 92 5.06 10.36 -15.96
N ILE A 93 6.33 9.96 -15.80
CA ILE A 93 6.84 9.31 -14.58
C ILE A 93 7.81 10.30 -13.94
N TYR A 94 7.44 10.83 -12.79
CA TYR A 94 8.26 11.81 -12.08
C TYR A 94 9.48 11.11 -11.45
N MET A 95 10.63 11.27 -12.09
CA MET A 95 11.92 10.70 -11.65
C MET A 95 12.96 11.82 -11.64
N GLY A 96 13.90 11.74 -10.70
CA GLY A 96 14.98 12.70 -10.56
C GLY A 96 16.14 12.09 -9.79
N GLY A 97 17.02 12.95 -9.31
CA GLY A 97 18.18 12.56 -8.52
C GLY A 97 19.40 12.11 -9.33
N GLY A 98 19.48 12.48 -10.61
CA GLY A 98 20.61 12.17 -11.47
C GLY A 98 20.39 10.92 -12.33
N THR A 99 19.19 10.78 -12.89
CA THR A 99 18.88 9.67 -13.82
C THR A 99 19.77 9.72 -15.08
N PRO A 100 20.00 8.58 -15.76
CA PRO A 100 20.76 8.57 -17.02
C PRO A 100 20.21 9.54 -18.08
N MET A 101 18.88 9.74 -18.10
CA MET A 101 18.24 10.70 -19.00
C MET A 101 18.61 12.14 -18.65
N GLN A 102 18.57 12.51 -17.36
CA GLN A 102 18.99 13.84 -16.90
C GLN A 102 20.45 14.10 -17.28
N THR A 103 21.35 13.15 -17.00
CA THR A 103 22.77 13.27 -17.39
C THR A 103 22.94 13.42 -18.89
N ALA A 104 22.27 12.59 -19.70
CA ALA A 104 22.37 12.62 -21.15
C ALA A 104 21.83 13.93 -21.77
N THR A 105 20.93 14.62 -21.08
CA THR A 105 20.31 15.88 -21.53
C THR A 105 20.92 17.12 -20.87
N GLY A 106 21.98 16.94 -20.07
CA GLY A 106 22.73 18.05 -19.46
C GLY A 106 22.08 18.67 -18.22
N PHE A 107 21.17 17.93 -17.55
CA PHE A 107 20.58 18.36 -16.30
C PHE A 107 21.27 17.70 -15.11
N GLU A 108 21.83 18.54 -14.25
CA GLU A 108 22.34 18.11 -12.95
C GLU A 108 21.19 18.01 -11.94
N ASP A 109 21.16 16.92 -11.18
CA ASP A 109 20.20 16.72 -10.11
C ASP A 109 20.78 15.77 -9.05
N SER A 110 20.20 15.76 -7.85
CA SER A 110 20.59 14.86 -6.76
C SER A 110 19.38 14.40 -5.97
N ILE A 111 19.47 13.24 -5.32
CA ILE A 111 18.37 12.69 -4.50
C ILE A 111 17.93 13.70 -3.45
N GLU A 112 18.90 14.37 -2.82
CA GLU A 112 18.67 15.41 -1.81
C GLU A 112 17.92 16.62 -2.38
N ASN A 113 18.29 17.06 -3.59
CA ASN A 113 17.63 18.18 -4.26
C ASN A 113 16.18 17.83 -4.65
N MET A 114 15.96 16.65 -5.24
CA MET A 114 14.63 16.14 -5.56
C MET A 114 13.77 16.03 -4.30
N TYR A 115 14.30 15.47 -3.22
CA TYR A 115 13.59 15.33 -1.94
C TYR A 115 13.15 16.69 -1.38
N LYS A 116 14.07 17.66 -1.30
CA LYS A 116 13.76 19.04 -0.86
C LYS A 116 12.67 19.70 -1.71
N TYR A 117 12.78 19.55 -3.04
CA TYR A 117 11.78 20.08 -3.96
C TYR A 117 10.41 19.45 -3.73
N MET A 118 10.35 18.12 -3.57
CA MET A 118 9.09 17.41 -3.33
C MET A 118 8.41 17.84 -2.03
N LEU A 119 9.17 17.99 -0.93
CA LEU A 119 8.62 18.50 0.33
C LEU A 119 8.02 19.91 0.17
N ALA A 120 8.76 20.81 -0.49
CA ALA A 120 8.32 22.17 -0.71
C ALA A 120 7.07 22.26 -1.62
N ALA A 121 6.97 21.40 -2.63
CA ALA A 121 5.89 21.43 -3.63
C ALA A 121 4.63 20.66 -3.20
N ALA A 122 4.77 19.55 -2.48
CA ALA A 122 3.66 18.68 -2.10
C ALA A 122 3.01 19.09 -0.75
N GLY A 123 3.71 19.89 0.06
CA GLY A 123 3.32 20.20 1.44
C GLY A 123 3.64 19.04 2.38
N GLU A 124 4.11 19.38 3.58
CA GLU A 124 4.28 18.41 4.68
C GLU A 124 2.95 18.14 5.41
#